data_AF-A0A9W8JZE2-F1
#
_entry.id   AF-A0A9W8JZE2-F1
#
_cell.length_a   1.000
_cell.length_b   1.000
_cell.length_c   1.000
_cell.angle_alpha   90.00
_cell.angle_beta   90.00
_cell.angle_gamma   90.00
#
_symmetry.space_group_name_H-M   'P 1'
#
loop_
_entity.id
_entity.type
_entity.pdbx_description
1 polymer ?
#
loop_
_entity_poly.entity_id
_entity_poly.type
_entity_poly.pdbx_seq_one_letter_code
_entity_poly.pdbx_strand_id
1 'polypeptide(L)'
;MKFAISTTLLYLSGLVASASVYPRQSCPEATRFGILTVSSPSGATSYNPGDDISIKVDLTCAVNDFGIVPAYLDYTIVVPASENNGHEPPIVLARRTVPAGSLLDEFTTKVSVI
;
A
#
# COMPACT_ATOMS: atom_id res chain seq x y z
N MET A 1 -72.63 -32.21 -1.16
CA MET A 1 -71.19 -31.98 -1.44
C MET A 1 -70.84 -30.58 -1.01
N LYS A 2 -69.98 -30.41 0.00
CA LYS A 2 -69.29 -29.13 0.26
C LYS A 2 -68.08 -29.41 1.14
N PHE A 3 -66.94 -29.68 0.51
CA PHE A 3 -65.65 -29.64 1.17
C PHE A 3 -65.11 -28.22 1.02
N ALA A 4 -64.80 -27.56 2.13
CA ALA A 4 -63.97 -26.36 2.11
C ALA A 4 -62.75 -26.68 2.99
N ILE A 5 -61.60 -26.77 2.31
CA ILE A 5 -60.33 -27.28 2.80
C ILE A 5 -59.63 -26.21 3.64
N SER A 6 -58.96 -26.71 4.67
CA SER A 6 -58.20 -26.00 5.68
C SER A 6 -56.92 -25.35 5.13
N THR A 7 -56.52 -24.25 5.78
CA THR A 7 -55.15 -23.73 6.04
C THR A 7 -53.98 -24.17 5.16
N THR A 8 -53.18 -23.20 4.68
CA THR A 8 -51.71 -23.25 4.83
C THR A 8 -51.04 -21.92 4.45
N LEU A 9 -50.04 -21.58 5.25
CA LEU A 9 -49.23 -20.37 5.23
C LEU A 9 -48.27 -20.37 4.03
N LEU A 10 -48.09 -19.21 3.40
CA LEU A 10 -46.91 -18.91 2.58
C LEU A 10 -46.36 -17.55 2.99
N TYR A 11 -45.68 -17.52 4.14
CA TYR A 11 -44.75 -16.45 4.46
C TYR A 11 -43.43 -16.75 3.75
N LEU A 12 -43.20 -16.11 2.61
CA LEU A 12 -41.87 -16.00 2.02
C LEU A 12 -41.09 -14.96 2.83
N SER A 13 -40.41 -15.39 3.89
CA SER A 13 -39.34 -14.60 4.49
C SER A 13 -38.19 -14.53 3.48
N GLY A 14 -38.11 -13.42 2.76
CA GLY A 14 -36.99 -13.10 1.89
C GLY A 14 -35.70 -13.12 2.69
N LEU A 15 -34.83 -14.08 2.37
CA LEU A 15 -33.44 -14.06 2.77
C LEU A 15 -32.80 -12.84 2.08
N VAL A 16 -32.79 -11.70 2.76
CA VAL A 16 -31.85 -10.63 2.42
C VAL A 16 -30.47 -11.20 2.66
N ALA A 17 -29.83 -11.66 1.58
CA ALA A 17 -28.41 -11.93 1.57
C ALA A 17 -27.72 -10.63 2.01
N SER A 18 -27.25 -10.60 3.26
CA SER A 18 -26.38 -9.56 3.77
C SER A 18 -25.16 -9.58 2.88
N ALA A 19 -25.12 -8.68 1.88
CA ALA A 19 -23.90 -8.36 1.17
C ALA A 19 -22.89 -8.00 2.26
N SER A 20 -21.85 -8.82 2.42
CA SER A 20 -20.74 -8.51 3.31
C SER A 20 -20.22 -7.14 2.87
N VAL A 21 -20.52 -6.11 3.66
CA VAL A 21 -19.89 -4.82 3.53
C VAL A 21 -18.45 -5.10 3.87
N TYR A 22 -17.62 -5.35 2.85
CA TYR A 22 -16.18 -5.31 3.00
C TYR A 22 -15.89 -4.01 3.74
N PRO A 23 -15.13 -4.04 4.85
CA PRO A 23 -14.80 -2.82 5.55
C PRO A 23 -14.23 -1.88 4.49
N ARG A 24 -14.88 -0.73 4.29
CA ARG A 24 -14.30 0.35 3.48
C ARG A 24 -12.98 0.65 4.14
N GLN A 25 -11.88 0.20 3.54
CA GLN A 25 -10.56 0.65 3.96
C GLN A 25 -10.57 2.15 3.74
N SER A 26 -10.62 2.92 4.83
CA SER A 26 -10.49 4.36 4.74
C SER A 26 -9.01 4.64 4.54
N CYS A 27 -8.57 4.74 3.28
CA CYS A 27 -7.22 5.16 2.97
C CYS A 27 -7.09 6.68 3.17
N PRO A 28 -6.18 7.15 4.03
CA PRO A 28 -5.88 8.58 4.13
C PRO A 28 -5.38 9.12 2.78
N GLU A 29 -5.74 10.35 2.43
CA GLU A 29 -5.23 11.01 1.21
C GLU A 29 -3.69 11.07 1.13
N ALA A 30 -3.02 11.00 2.29
CA ALA A 30 -1.57 10.93 2.37
C ALA A 30 -0.98 9.62 1.81
N THR A 31 -1.75 8.53 1.80
CA THR A 31 -1.29 7.20 1.33
C THR A 31 -1.66 6.94 -0.13
N ARG A 32 -2.15 7.94 -0.87
CA ARG A 32 -2.56 7.80 -2.27
C ARG A 32 -1.44 7.32 -3.21
N PHE A 33 -0.19 7.55 -2.83
CA PHE A 33 1.00 7.09 -3.57
C PHE A 33 1.71 5.91 -2.90
N GLY A 34 1.05 5.29 -1.92
CA GLY A 34 1.59 4.22 -1.10
C GLY A 34 2.23 4.70 0.20
N ILE A 35 2.71 3.73 0.97
CA ILE A 35 3.38 3.93 2.26
C ILE A 35 4.81 3.43 2.12
N LEU A 36 5.78 4.34 2.26
CA LEU A 36 7.20 4.02 2.31
C LEU A 36 7.64 3.80 3.77
N THR A 37 8.21 2.63 4.05
CA THR A 37 8.85 2.31 5.31
C THR A 37 10.33 2.05 5.06
N VAL A 38 11.19 2.69 5.86
CA VAL A 38 12.64 2.53 5.80
C VAL A 38 13.13 2.09 7.17
N SER A 39 13.92 1.03 7.22
CA SER A 39 14.47 0.51 8.47
C SER A 39 15.89 0.00 8.29
N SER A 40 16.64 -0.02 9.39
CA SER A 40 17.94 -0.65 9.44
C SER A 40 17.74 -2.14 9.75
N PRO A 41 18.42 -3.06 9.03
CA PRO A 41 18.40 -4.49 9.36
C PRO A 41 18.89 -4.78 10.79
N SER A 42 19.75 -3.92 11.35
CA SER A 42 20.29 -4.04 12.71
C SER A 42 19.54 -3.19 13.75
N GLY A 43 18.49 -2.46 13.34
CA GLY A 43 17.75 -1.55 14.23
C GLY A 43 18.47 -0.22 14.50
N ALA A 44 19.50 0.14 13.72
CA ALA A 44 20.15 1.43 13.81
C ALA A 44 19.22 2.60 13.46
N THR A 45 19.40 3.74 14.12
CA THR A 45 18.66 4.98 13.87
C THR A 45 19.45 6.01 13.06
N SER A 46 20.73 5.74 12.80
CA SER A 46 21.62 6.54 11.96
C SER A 46 22.27 5.63 10.91
N TYR A 47 22.41 6.14 9.69
CA TYR A 47 23.02 5.40 8.57
C TYR A 47 24.31 6.10 8.13
N ASN A 48 25.37 5.32 7.95
CA ASN A 48 26.61 5.74 7.34
C ASN A 48 26.67 5.29 5.88
N PRO A 49 27.52 5.93 5.05
CA PRO A 49 27.83 5.41 3.72
C PRO A 49 28.29 3.94 3.79
N GLY A 50 27.69 3.09 2.97
CA GLY A 50 27.94 1.65 2.92
C GLY A 50 27.02 0.79 3.79
N ASP A 51 26.26 1.41 4.72
CA ASP A 51 25.32 0.69 5.57
C ASP A 51 24.14 0.13 4.76
N ASP A 52 23.62 -1.01 5.23
CA ASP A 52 22.44 -1.62 4.65
C ASP A 52 21.16 -0.93 5.14
N ILE A 53 20.24 -0.70 4.21
CA ILE A 53 18.91 -0.16 4.43
C ILE A 53 17.89 -1.15 3.88
N SER A 54 16.91 -1.50 4.71
CA SER A 54 15.71 -2.21 4.29
C SER A 54 14.62 -1.21 3.89
N ILE A 55 14.08 -1.40 2.69
CA ILE A 55 13.03 -0.57 2.11
C ILE A 55 11.81 -1.44 1.87
N LYS A 56 10.65 -0.95 2.31
CA LYS A 56 9.36 -1.55 2.04
C LYS A 56 8.36 -0.50 1.57
N VAL A 57 7.65 -0.79 0.49
CA VAL A 57 6.54 0.02 0.00
C VAL A 57 5.26 -0.79 -0.04
N ASP A 58 4.18 -0.18 0.45
CA ASP A 58 2.82 -0.70 0.35
C ASP A 58 1.97 0.20 -0.55
N LEU A 59 1.55 -0.34 -1.69
CA LEU A 59 0.73 0.32 -2.71
C LEU A 59 -0.77 -0.03 -2.60
N THR A 60 -1.20 -0.74 -1.55
CA THR A 60 -2.57 -1.25 -1.42
C THR A 60 -3.61 -0.14 -1.62
N CYS A 61 -3.46 0.98 -0.91
CA CYS A 61 -4.35 2.13 -1.06
C CYS A 61 -4.24 2.76 -2.45
N ALA A 62 -3.01 2.96 -2.94
CA ALA A 62 -2.77 3.59 -4.23
C ALA A 62 -3.51 2.85 -5.36
N VAL A 63 -3.40 1.53 -5.39
CA VAL A 63 -4.01 0.69 -6.43
C VAL A 63 -5.50 0.49 -6.21
N ASN A 64 -5.91 0.08 -5.01
CA ASN A 64 -7.28 -0.38 -4.77
C ASN A 64 -8.29 0.77 -4.58
N ASP A 65 -7.87 1.87 -3.96
CA ASP A 65 -8.77 2.98 -3.61
C ASP A 65 -8.62 4.17 -4.54
N PHE A 66 -7.40 4.43 -5.02
CA PHE A 66 -7.12 5.57 -5.91
C PHE A 66 -6.90 5.19 -7.38
N GLY A 67 -6.81 3.90 -7.72
CA GLY A 67 -6.61 3.44 -9.10
C GLY A 67 -5.24 3.82 -9.69
N ILE A 68 -4.27 4.15 -8.85
CA ILE A 68 -2.91 4.56 -9.23
C ILE A 68 -2.02 3.32 -9.25
N VAL A 69 -1.68 2.86 -10.45
CA VAL A 69 -0.76 1.74 -10.66
C VAL A 69 0.57 2.30 -11.18
N PRO A 70 1.64 2.33 -10.36
CA PRO A 70 2.92 2.84 -10.80
C PRO A 70 3.57 1.89 -11.82
N ALA A 71 4.15 2.45 -12.89
CA ALA A 71 4.94 1.69 -13.85
C ALA A 71 6.31 1.28 -13.26
N TYR A 72 6.89 2.14 -12.43
CA TYR A 72 8.13 1.90 -11.70
C TYR A 72 8.16 2.74 -10.41
N LEU A 73 8.99 2.32 -9.47
CA LEU A 73 9.30 3.03 -8.24
C LEU A 73 10.77 3.45 -8.26
N ASP A 74 11.01 4.74 -8.05
CA ASP A 74 12.33 5.33 -7.90
C ASP A 74 12.60 5.62 -6.42
N TYR A 75 13.64 5.00 -5.88
CA TYR A 75 14.06 5.17 -4.51
C TYR A 75 15.27 6.09 -4.48
N THR A 76 15.09 7.28 -3.89
CA THR A 76 16.11 8.33 -3.86
C THR A 76 16.15 8.97 -2.47
N ILE A 77 17.35 9.20 -1.95
CA ILE A 77 17.56 10.02 -0.76
C ILE A 77 17.73 11.46 -1.23
N VAL A 78 16.86 12.34 -0.73
CA VAL A 78 16.87 13.77 -1.05
C VAL A 78 16.97 14.53 0.26
N VAL A 79 17.95 15.43 0.36
CA VAL A 79 18.00 16.39 1.47
C VAL A 79 16.83 17.36 1.27
N PRO A 80 15.93 17.52 2.25
CA PRO A 80 14.80 18.44 2.14
C PRO A 80 15.26 19.85 1.76
N ALA A 81 14.49 20.54 0.92
CA ALA A 81 14.88 21.85 0.40
C ALA A 81 15.14 22.90 1.50
N SER A 82 14.56 22.76 2.69
CA SER A 82 14.83 23.63 3.84
C SER A 82 16.23 23.44 4.44
N GLU A 83 16.82 22.24 4.26
CA GLU A 83 18.11 21.84 4.83
C GLU A 83 19.21 21.71 3.78
N ASN A 84 18.86 21.78 2.49
CA ASN A 84 19.78 21.69 1.37
C ASN A 84 20.40 23.06 1.10
N ASN A 85 21.73 23.16 1.15
CA ASN A 85 22.43 24.43 0.91
C ASN A 85 22.63 24.73 -0.59
N GLY A 86 22.04 23.91 -1.47
CA GLY A 86 22.18 23.97 -2.91
C GLY A 86 23.23 23.01 -3.49
N HIS A 87 23.93 22.25 -2.63
CA HIS A 87 25.05 21.40 -3.04
C HIS A 87 24.85 19.92 -2.73
N GLU A 88 23.72 19.50 -2.16
CA GLU A 88 23.43 18.09 -1.92
C GLU A 88 22.57 17.50 -3.05
N PRO A 89 23.18 16.82 -4.06
CA PRO A 89 22.41 16.16 -5.11
C PRO A 89 21.64 14.95 -4.55
N PRO A 90 20.52 14.57 -5.19
CA PRO A 90 19.81 13.34 -4.85
C PRO A 90 20.68 12.08 -5.00
N ILE A 91 20.62 11.16 -4.03
CA ILE A 91 21.32 9.86 -4.08
C ILE A 91 20.32 8.79 -4.52
N VAL A 92 20.51 8.24 -5.72
CA VAL A 92 19.65 7.18 -6.26
C VAL A 92 20.04 5.83 -5.65
N LEU A 93 19.07 5.16 -5.04
CA LEU A 93 19.26 3.84 -4.41
C LEU A 93 18.88 2.69 -5.34
N ALA A 94 17.73 2.79 -6.01
CA ALA A 94 17.23 1.78 -6.94
C ALA A 94 16.09 2.33 -7.80
N ARG A 95 15.93 1.76 -8.99
CA ARG A 95 14.68 1.79 -9.76
C ARG A 95 14.13 0.38 -9.83
N ARG A 96 12.88 0.17 -9.45
CA ARG A 96 12.25 -1.15 -9.42
C ARG A 96 10.90 -1.13 -10.11
N THR A 97 10.59 -2.21 -10.80
CA THR A 97 9.26 -2.45 -11.36
C THR A 97 8.53 -3.41 -10.43
N VAL A 98 7.34 -3.04 -9.98
CA VAL A 98 6.52 -3.91 -9.14
C VAL A 98 5.93 -5.01 -10.02
N PRO A 99 6.08 -6.30 -9.68
CA PRO A 99 5.48 -7.38 -10.46
C PRO A 99 3.97 -7.20 -10.63
N ALA A 100 3.43 -7.57 -11.79
CA ALA A 100 2.00 -7.46 -12.06
C ALA A 100 1.18 -8.19 -10.99
N GLY A 101 0.21 -7.50 -10.40
CA GLY A 101 -0.64 -8.03 -9.32
C GLY A 101 -0.02 -7.97 -7.92
N SER A 102 1.25 -7.58 -7.77
CA SER A 102 1.82 -7.27 -6.46
C SER A 102 1.44 -5.86 -6.02
N LEU A 103 1.14 -5.71 -4.73
CA LEU A 103 0.90 -4.43 -4.07
C LEU A 103 2.08 -4.03 -3.17
N LEU A 104 3.10 -4.89 -3.07
CA LEU A 104 4.23 -4.73 -2.17
C LEU A 104 5.55 -4.81 -2.95
N ASP A 105 6.51 -3.98 -2.55
CA ASP A 105 7.92 -4.09 -2.93
C ASP A 105 8.77 -4.03 -1.66
N GLU A 106 9.69 -4.98 -1.52
CA GLU A 106 10.56 -5.09 -0.34
C GLU A 106 11.96 -5.55 -0.78
N PHE A 107 12.98 -4.84 -0.33
CA PHE A 107 14.37 -5.16 -0.63
C PHE A 107 15.34 -4.46 0.31
N THR A 108 16.56 -5.01 0.39
CA THR A 108 17.70 -4.38 1.05
C THR A 108 18.64 -3.79 0.01
N THR A 109 19.14 -2.58 0.26
CA THR A 109 20.16 -1.91 -0.55
C THR A 109 21.17 -1.21 0.34
N LYS A 110 22.26 -0.70 -0.23
CA LYS A 110 23.29 0.06 0.49
C LYS A 110 23.15 1.55 0.26
N VAL A 111 23.51 2.35 1.27
CA VAL A 111 23.74 3.78 1.10
C VAL A 111 25.04 3.98 0.30
N SER A 112 24.96 3.97 -1.02
CA SER A 112 26.11 4.28 -1.86
C SER A 112 26.16 5.78 -2.13
N VAL A 113 27.19 6.44 -1.62
CA VAL A 113 27.57 7.79 -2.07
C VAL A 113 28.46 7.61 -3.29
N ILE A 114 28.08 8.20 -4.42
CA ILE A 114 28.89 8.21 -5.65
C ILE A 114 29.91 9.35 -5.56
#